data_AF-A0A7S2HJ39-F1
#
_entry.id   AF-A0A7S2HJ39-F1
#
_cell.length_a   1.000
_cell.length_b   1.000
_cell.length_c   1.000
_cell.angle_alpha   90.00
_cell.angle_beta   90.00
_cell.angle_gamma   90.00
#
_symmetry.space_group_name_H-M   'P 1'
#
loop_
_entity.id
_entity.type
_entity.pdbx_description
1 polymer ?
#
loop_
_entity_poly.entity_id
_entity_poly.type
_entity_poly.pdbx_seq_one_letter_code
_entity_poly.pdbx_strand_id
1 'polypeptide(L)'
;NLQCYKEADKQVLKVCGTGDYVGELGILFEKPRACSVAAITPATVWELEGDTFIESYRKATMDTFGGASWILPIAKALRVLMKKIERTSPDKFKGIKSR
;
A
#
# COMPACT_ATOMS: atom_id res chain seq x y z
N ASN A 1 24.22 9.32 4.87
CA ASN A 1 23.86 8.86 3.51
C ASN A 1 23.94 7.35 3.45
N LEU A 2 22.91 6.71 2.90
CA LEU A 2 22.82 5.26 2.74
C LEU A 2 22.92 4.89 1.26
N GLN A 3 23.51 3.74 0.95
CA GLN A 3 23.64 3.21 -0.42
C GLN A 3 22.91 1.89 -0.53
N CYS A 4 21.98 1.80 -1.48
CA CYS A 4 21.29 0.58 -1.83
C CYS A 4 21.98 -0.06 -3.03
N TYR A 5 22.37 -1.33 -2.92
CA TYR A 5 23.06 -2.06 -3.98
C TYR A 5 22.54 -3.48 -4.13
N LYS A 6 22.64 -4.01 -5.35
CA LYS A 6 22.34 -5.41 -5.64
C LYS A 6 23.57 -6.27 -5.32
N GLU A 7 23.39 -7.31 -4.51
CA GLU A 7 24.50 -8.11 -4.00
C GLU A 7 25.24 -8.90 -5.09
N ALA A 8 24.52 -9.38 -6.11
CA ALA A 8 25.09 -10.17 -7.21
C ALA A 8 26.18 -9.42 -8.00
N ASP A 9 25.94 -8.15 -8.32
CA ASP A 9 26.77 -7.38 -9.27
C ASP A 9 27.41 -6.15 -8.61
N LYS A 10 27.21 -5.97 -7.29
CA LYS A 10 27.52 -4.74 -6.53
C LYS A 10 27.03 -3.45 -7.19
N GLN A 11 26.02 -3.56 -8.05
CA GLN A 11 25.46 -2.43 -8.77
C GLN A 11 24.70 -1.54 -7.80
N VAL A 12 25.03 -0.25 -7.82
CA VAL A 12 24.36 0.77 -7.02
C VAL A 12 23.00 1.06 -7.65
N LEU A 13 21.93 0.86 -6.89
CA LEU A 13 20.57 1.10 -7.33
C LEU A 13 20.11 2.52 -6.98
N LYS A 14 20.35 2.92 -5.74
CA LYS A 14 19.93 4.22 -5.20
C LYS A 14 20.87 4.67 -4.08
N VAL A 15 21.11 5.97 -4.00
CA VAL A 15 21.69 6.63 -2.82
C VAL A 15 20.56 7.35 -2.09
N CYS A 16 20.35 6.99 -0.83
CA CYS A 16 19.30 7.54 0.03
C CYS A 16 19.90 8.64 0.92
N GLY A 17 19.21 9.79 0.93
CA GLY A 17 19.53 10.94 1.76
C GLY A 17 18.75 10.93 3.08
N THR A 18 18.84 12.04 3.81
CA THR A 18 18.05 12.24 5.04
C THR A 18 16.56 12.26 4.72
N GLY A 19 15.77 11.48 5.46
CA GLY A 19 14.31 11.39 5.28
C GLY A 19 13.85 10.34 4.27
N ASP A 20 14.76 9.72 3.52
CA ASP A 20 14.44 8.53 2.74
C ASP A 20 14.24 7.32 3.65
N TYR A 21 13.37 6.40 3.22
CA TYR A 21 13.13 5.10 3.83
C TYR A 21 13.49 3.97 2.86
N VAL A 22 13.76 2.79 3.39
CA VAL A 22 14.12 1.58 2.64
C VAL A 22 13.40 0.37 3.24
N GLY A 23 13.04 -0.60 2.41
CA GLY A 23 12.47 -1.88 2.89
C GLY A 23 10.96 -1.86 3.17
N GLU A 24 10.24 -0.85 2.66
CA GLU A 24 8.79 -0.69 2.83
C GLU A 24 7.99 -1.90 2.33
N LEU A 25 8.46 -2.54 1.25
CA LEU A 25 7.84 -3.72 0.69
C LEU A 25 7.93 -4.94 1.61
N GLY A 26 8.96 -5.02 2.45
CA GLY A 26 9.13 -6.10 3.42
C GLY A 26 8.05 -6.03 4.51
N ILE A 27 7.73 -4.82 4.96
CA ILE A 27 6.68 -4.56 5.95
C ILE A 27 5.28 -4.84 5.38
N LEU A 28 5.04 -4.48 4.11
CA LEU A 28 3.70 -4.56 3.52
C LEU A 28 3.35 -5.93 2.92
N PHE A 29 4.34 -6.65 2.37
CA PHE A 29 4.08 -7.83 1.54
C PHE A 29 4.89 -9.07 1.97
N GLU A 30 5.60 -9.04 3.09
CA GLU A 30 6.45 -10.14 3.58
C GLU A 30 7.41 -10.68 2.50
N LYS A 31 7.88 -9.78 1.62
CA LYS A 31 8.77 -10.16 0.50
C LYS A 31 10.24 -10.16 0.92
N PRO A 32 11.06 -11.05 0.34
CA PRO A 32 12.51 -11.04 0.54
C PRO A 32 13.14 -9.68 0.20
N ARG A 33 14.24 -9.33 0.88
CA ARG A 33 15.00 -8.10 0.63
C ARG A 33 15.50 -8.07 -0.82
N ALA A 34 15.02 -7.09 -1.59
CA ALA A 34 15.37 -6.93 -3.01
C ALA A 34 16.80 -6.37 -3.23
N CYS A 35 17.34 -5.66 -2.23
CA CYS A 35 18.68 -5.11 -2.26
C CYS A 35 19.26 -5.00 -0.85
N SER A 36 20.58 -4.85 -0.77
CA SER A 36 21.31 -4.63 0.48
C SER A 36 21.59 -3.14 0.65
N VAL A 37 21.63 -2.67 1.90
CA VAL A 37 21.82 -1.26 2.23
C VAL A 37 23.05 -1.12 3.11
N ALA A 38 23.96 -0.22 2.75
CA ALA A 38 25.15 0.11 3.54
C ALA A 38 25.23 1.62 3.81
N ALA A 39 25.73 1.99 5.00
CA ALA A 39 25.97 3.39 5.33
C ALA A 39 27.28 3.87 4.67
N ILE A 40 27.19 4.94 3.88
CA ILE A 40 28.36 5.59 3.25
C ILE A 40 29.07 6.48 4.27
N THR A 41 28.28 7.10 5.14
CA THR A 41 28.74 7.99 6.21
C THR A 41 28.08 7.56 7.52
N PRO A 42 28.63 7.93 8.69
CA PRO A 42 27.91 7.77 9.95
C PRO A 42 26.49 8.30 9.82
N ALA A 43 25.51 7.46 10.15
CA ALA A 43 24.10 7.76 9.99
C ALA A 43 23.34 7.15 11.17
N THR A 44 22.41 7.92 11.72
CA THR A 44 21.42 7.42 12.67
C THR A 44 20.20 7.01 11.87
N VAL A 45 19.79 5.75 12.02
CA VAL A 45 18.61 5.19 11.35
C VAL A 45 17.62 4.72 12.40
N TRP A 46 16.33 4.81 12.04
CA TRP A 46 15.27 4.23 12.83
C TRP A 46 14.84 2.91 12.19
N GLU A 47 14.71 1.89 13.01
CA GLU A 47 14.17 0.60 12.60
C GLU A 47 12.68 0.55 12.95
N LEU A 48 11.89 0.00 12.03
CA LEU A 48 10.47 -0.25 12.22
C LEU A 48 10.18 -1.70 11.87
N GLU A 49 9.71 -2.44 12.86
CA GLU A 49 9.32 -3.84 12.69
C GLU A 49 7.91 -3.96 12.10
N GLY A 50 7.70 -5.00 11.29
CA GLY A 50 6.43 -5.23 10.59
C GLY A 50 5.24 -5.36 11.53
N ASP A 51 5.37 -6.17 12.60
CA ASP A 51 4.29 -6.38 13.58
C ASP A 51 3.90 -5.08 14.29
N THR A 52 4.90 -4.28 14.67
CA THR A 52 4.70 -2.96 15.30
C THR A 52 3.98 -2.00 14.35
N PHE A 53 4.35 -2.00 13.07
CA PHE A 53 3.69 -1.18 12.06
C PHE A 53 2.22 -1.60 11.86
N ILE A 54 1.96 -2.90 11.73
CA ILE A 54 0.61 -3.42 11.51
C ILE A 54 -0.29 -3.10 12.71
N GLU A 55 0.23 -3.24 13.94
CA GLU A 55 -0.55 -2.93 15.13
C GLU A 55 -0.86 -1.43 15.25
N SER A 56 0.13 -0.58 15.00
CA SER A 56 -0.05 0.87 14.92
C SER A 56 -1.09 1.25 13.86
N TYR A 57 -1.00 0.64 12.68
CA TYR A 57 -1.94 0.85 11.58
C TYR A 57 -3.36 0.41 11.94
N ARG A 58 -3.52 -0.77 12.58
CA ARG A 58 -4.82 -1.25 13.06
C ARG A 58 -5.42 -0.28 14.05
N LYS A 59 -4.64 0.18 15.03
CA LYS A 59 -5.09 1.16 16.02
C LYS A 59 -5.56 2.45 15.36
N ALA A 60 -4.75 3.03 14.47
CA ALA A 60 -5.12 4.26 13.74
C ALA A 60 -6.39 4.09 12.88
N THR A 61 -6.54 2.91 12.28
CA THR A 61 -7.71 2.56 11.46
C THR A 61 -8.95 2.33 12.31
N MET A 62 -8.81 1.68 13.47
CA MET A 62 -9.90 1.39 14.40
C MET A 62 -10.39 2.65 15.13
N ASP A 63 -9.49 3.56 15.50
CA ASP A 63 -9.84 4.87 16.06
C ASP A 63 -10.69 5.69 15.08
N THR A 64 -10.42 5.54 13.76
CA THR A 64 -11.20 6.19 12.70
C THR A 64 -12.58 5.53 12.51
N PHE A 65 -12.70 4.22 12.71
CA PHE A 65 -13.97 3.50 12.58
C PHE A 65 -14.85 3.51 13.84
N GLY A 66 -14.32 3.94 14.99
CA GLY A 66 -15.06 4.02 16.26
C GLY A 66 -16.24 5.01 16.27
N GLY A 67 -16.27 6.00 15.36
CA GLY A 67 -17.32 7.03 15.30
C GLY A 67 -18.30 6.95 14.13
N ALA A 68 -17.99 6.18 13.08
CA ALA A 68 -18.75 6.14 11.82
C ALA A 68 -19.00 4.71 11.29
N SER A 69 -18.88 3.71 12.17
CA SER A 69 -19.10 2.28 11.85
C SER A 69 -20.45 2.01 11.17
N TRP A 70 -21.49 2.78 11.48
CA TRP A 70 -22.85 2.61 10.94
C TRP A 70 -22.98 2.91 9.42
N ILE A 71 -22.03 3.63 8.82
CA ILE A 71 -22.09 4.05 7.41
C ILE A 71 -21.29 3.12 6.48
N LEU A 72 -20.40 2.29 7.04
CA LEU A 72 -19.55 1.36 6.27
C LEU A 72 -20.31 0.27 5.51
N PRO A 73 -21.40 -0.33 6.05
CA PRO A 73 -22.21 -1.28 5.30
C PRO A 73 -22.81 -0.64 4.05
N ILE A 74 -23.23 0.62 4.17
CA ILE A 74 -23.79 1.42 3.08
C ILE A 74 -22.70 1.73 2.04
N ALA A 75 -21.50 2.12 2.45
CA ALA A 75 -20.39 2.37 1.52
C ALA A 75 -19.94 1.10 0.76
N LYS A 76 -19.94 -0.07 1.42
CA LYS A 76 -19.63 -1.36 0.79
C LYS A 76 -20.75 -1.78 -0.15
N ALA A 77 -22.01 -1.64 0.25
CA ALA A 77 -23.17 -1.90 -0.59
C ALA A 77 -23.22 -0.95 -1.80
N LEU A 78 -22.95 0.34 -1.59
CA LEU A 78 -22.85 1.35 -2.65
C LEU A 78 -21.72 1.01 -3.63
N ARG A 79 -20.54 0.59 -3.17
CA ARG A 79 -19.47 0.12 -4.07
C ARG A 79 -19.88 -1.11 -4.89
N VAL A 80 -20.59 -2.06 -4.29
CA VAL A 80 -21.10 -3.25 -5.00
C VAL A 80 -22.18 -2.85 -6.02
N LEU A 81 -23.07 -1.94 -5.64
CA LEU A 81 -24.14 -1.42 -6.50
C LEU A 81 -23.56 -0.61 -7.66
N MET A 82 -22.58 0.26 -7.41
CA MET A 82 -21.86 1.04 -8.41
C MET A 82 -21.11 0.12 -9.38
N LYS A 83 -20.40 -0.91 -8.89
CA LYS A 83 -19.77 -1.92 -9.75
C LYS A 83 -20.79 -2.74 -10.56
N LYS A 84 -21.99 -2.96 -10.02
CA LYS A 84 -23.07 -3.67 -10.73
C LYS A 84 -23.65 -2.78 -11.84
N ILE A 85 -23.92 -1.51 -11.56
CA ILE A 85 -24.43 -0.53 -12.54
C ILE A 85 -23.42 -0.32 -13.67
N GLU A 86 -22.14 -0.17 -13.35
CA GLU A 86 -21.06 0.04 -14.33
C GLU A 86 -20.84 -1.18 -15.24
N ARG A 87 -20.99 -2.42 -14.71
CA ARG A 87 -20.92 -3.65 -15.53
C ARG A 87 -22.17 -3.91 -16.37
N THR A 88 -23.30 -3.25 -16.07
CA THR A 88 -24.57 -3.50 -16.78
C THR A 88 -24.86 -2.44 -17.86
N SER A 89 -24.05 -1.39 -17.95
CA SER A 89 -24.26 -0.27 -18.89
C SER A 89 -23.04 0.07 -19.75
N PRO A 90 -22.59 -0.87 -20.60
CA PRO A 90 -22.14 -0.49 -21.93
C PRO A 90 -23.10 -0.92 -23.06
N ASP A 91 -23.88 -2.00 -22.85
CA ASP A 91 -24.45 -2.75 -23.99
C ASP A 91 -25.99 -2.80 -24.08
N LYS A 92 -26.74 -2.32 -23.08
CA LYS A 92 -28.22 -2.53 -23.03
C LYS A 92 -29.08 -1.38 -23.58
N PHE A 93 -28.49 -0.29 -24.07
CA PHE A 93 -29.20 0.76 -24.82
C PHE A 93 -29.16 0.58 -26.34
N LYS A 94 -28.99 -0.66 -26.83
CA LYS A 94 -29.23 -1.01 -28.24
C LYS A 94 -30.44 -1.94 -28.36
N GLY A 95 -31.57 -1.34 -28.73
CA GLY A 95 -32.79 -2.01 -29.22
C GLY A 95 -33.85 -2.17 -28.13
N ILE A 96 -34.98 -1.45 -28.08
CA ILE A 96 -35.89 -1.08 -29.17
C ILE A 96 -35.96 -2.19 -30.23
N LYS A 97 -36.96 -3.05 -30.09
CA LYS A 97 -37.93 -3.26 -31.18
C LYS A 97 -39.30 -3.55 -30.58
N SER A 98 -40.22 -2.70 -30.99
CA SER A 98 -41.66 -2.75 -30.80
C SER A 98 -42.26 -4.11 -31.19
N ARG A 99 -43.17 -4.60 -30.37
CA ARG A 99 -44.47 -5.10 -30.80
C ARG A 99 -45.44 -5.06 -29.63
#